data_AF-A0A8J7SWA4-F1
#
_entry.id   AF-A0A8J7SWA4-F1
#
_cell.length_a   1.000
_cell.length_b   1.000
_cell.length_c   1.000
_cell.angle_alpha   90.00
_cell.angle_beta   90.00
_cell.angle_gamma   90.00
#
_symmetry.space_group_name_H-M   'P 1'
#
loop_
_entity.id
_entity.type
_entity.pdbx_description
1 polymer ?
#
loop_
_entity_poly.entity_id
_entity_poly.type
_entity_poly.pdbx_seq_one_letter_code
_entity_poly.pdbx_strand_id
1 'polypeptide(L)'
;MMGNRRFRRTIGIDYSGAETAEASLKGLRVYQTSGDSVAEEVLPPAGPKRYWTRHSLADWLIDTLDGSVPTVVGIDHGFSFPIRYFERHGLEPNWSNFLDDFCAHWPTDGKHTYVDFVRDGSVGNGAARQGERHWRRLTEEATGSAKSVFHFDVQGTVAKSTHAGIPWLRKIRQARPQVDFWPFDGWEPAQDASVILEAYPRLWSSLYGSEARTQDQHDAYAIARWLQEADISGEIKQAFAPPQPESVAMTAQVEGWILGTTWPPTDKPRSRPKSKGPRRSSTTATGYVNRNSQEVLSRTGQPGTDHNQIVYILQCRHCGARYGANGSDVFQRRCPECGDGRPGIPTG
;
A
#
# COMPACT_ATOMS: atom_id res chain seq x y z
N MET A 1 -1.65 -13.44 35.35
CA MET A 1 -2.13 -12.05 35.43
C MET A 1 -2.87 -11.76 34.15
N MET A 2 -4.20 -11.65 34.19
CA MET A 2 -4.97 -11.14 33.05
C MET A 2 -4.56 -9.67 32.89
N GLY A 3 -3.73 -9.38 31.88
CA GLY A 3 -3.43 -7.99 31.51
C GLY A 3 -4.75 -7.26 31.28
N ASN A 4 -4.84 -6.02 31.77
CA ASN A 4 -6.05 -5.21 31.73
C ASN A 4 -6.33 -4.82 30.27
N ARG A 5 -6.90 -5.74 29.49
CA ARG A 5 -7.19 -5.56 28.08
C ARG A 5 -8.03 -4.33 27.86
N ARG A 6 -7.66 -3.55 26.85
CA ARG A 6 -8.35 -2.32 26.51
C ARG A 6 -9.44 -2.56 25.48
N PHE A 7 -9.20 -3.44 24.53
CA PHE A 7 -10.13 -3.69 23.43
C PHE A 7 -10.71 -5.10 23.51
N ARG A 8 -12.03 -5.20 23.29
CA ARG A 8 -12.73 -6.49 23.23
C ARG A 8 -12.84 -7.01 21.80
N ARG A 9 -12.65 -6.13 20.82
CA ARG A 9 -12.65 -6.43 19.39
C ARG A 9 -11.48 -5.72 18.72
N THR A 10 -10.80 -6.42 17.83
CA THR A 10 -9.82 -5.79 16.92
C THR A 10 -10.26 -6.02 15.49
N ILE A 11 -10.06 -5.03 14.63
CA ILE A 11 -10.40 -5.09 13.21
C ILE A 11 -9.17 -4.64 12.41
N GLY A 12 -8.79 -5.44 11.44
CA GLY A 12 -7.75 -5.11 10.47
C GLY A 12 -8.34 -5.00 9.07
N ILE A 13 -7.99 -3.93 8.37
CA ILE A 13 -8.53 -3.62 7.05
C ILE A 13 -7.39 -3.36 6.07
N ASP A 14 -7.32 -4.21 5.04
CA ASP A 14 -6.57 -3.88 3.82
C ASP A 14 -7.50 -3.12 2.88
N TYR A 15 -7.16 -1.85 2.64
CA TYR A 15 -8.09 -0.89 2.04
C TYR A 15 -7.81 -0.68 0.56
N SER A 16 -8.85 -0.79 -0.27
CA SER A 16 -8.72 -0.66 -1.72
C SER A 16 -9.23 0.68 -2.25
N GLY A 17 -8.32 1.40 -2.92
CA GLY A 17 -8.64 2.58 -3.72
C GLY A 17 -9.05 2.29 -5.17
N ALA A 18 -9.23 1.01 -5.52
CA ALA A 18 -9.64 0.63 -6.86
C ALA A 18 -11.10 1.05 -7.10
N GLU A 19 -11.41 1.35 -8.36
CA GLU A 19 -12.77 1.61 -8.84
C GLU A 19 -13.58 2.66 -8.04
N THR A 20 -14.90 2.61 -8.19
CA THR A 20 -15.86 3.51 -7.52
C THR A 20 -16.19 3.02 -6.11
N ALA A 21 -16.80 3.89 -5.30
CA ALA A 21 -17.26 3.57 -3.96
C ALA A 21 -18.25 2.37 -3.88
N GLU A 22 -19.01 2.12 -4.97
CA GLU A 22 -20.05 1.09 -5.07
C GLU A 22 -19.59 -0.22 -5.75
N ALA A 23 -18.32 -0.25 -6.18
CA ALA A 23 -17.73 -1.43 -6.82
C ALA A 23 -17.50 -2.55 -5.80
N SER A 24 -17.63 -3.80 -6.25
CA SER A 24 -17.36 -4.99 -5.44
C SER A 24 -15.84 -5.25 -5.41
N LEU A 25 -15.12 -4.75 -4.41
CA LEU A 25 -13.65 -4.66 -4.43
C LEU A 25 -12.97 -5.92 -3.89
N LYS A 26 -12.36 -6.71 -4.77
CA LYS A 26 -11.61 -7.91 -4.36
C LYS A 26 -10.43 -7.59 -3.42
N GLY A 27 -9.83 -6.41 -3.53
CA GLY A 27 -8.72 -6.00 -2.66
C GLY A 27 -9.17 -5.32 -1.36
N LEU A 28 -10.48 -5.20 -1.10
CA LEU A 28 -10.97 -4.65 0.16
C LEU A 28 -11.27 -5.81 1.11
N ARG A 29 -10.44 -5.97 2.15
CA ARG A 29 -10.48 -7.12 3.06
C ARG A 29 -10.60 -6.66 4.50
N VAL A 30 -11.40 -7.39 5.26
CA VAL A 30 -11.67 -7.11 6.67
C VAL A 30 -11.46 -8.39 7.44
N TYR A 31 -10.62 -8.34 8.47
CA TYR A 31 -10.49 -9.39 9.47
C TYR A 31 -10.84 -8.83 10.83
N GLN A 32 -11.48 -9.64 11.68
CA GLN A 32 -11.76 -9.27 13.05
C GLN A 32 -11.35 -10.35 14.03
N THR A 33 -11.05 -9.93 15.26
CA THR A 33 -10.95 -10.81 16.43
C THR A 33 -11.98 -10.38 17.46
N SER A 34 -12.46 -11.34 18.26
CA SER A 34 -13.31 -11.06 19.43
C SER A 34 -12.70 -11.76 20.64
N GLY A 35 -12.23 -11.00 21.62
CA GLY A 35 -11.49 -11.54 22.76
C GLY A 35 -10.23 -12.31 22.32
N ASP A 36 -10.14 -13.59 22.69
CA ASP A 36 -8.99 -14.47 22.41
C ASP A 36 -9.14 -15.26 21.10
N SER A 37 -10.29 -15.12 20.41
CA SER A 37 -10.59 -15.89 19.21
C SER A 37 -9.59 -15.60 18.09
N VAL A 38 -9.40 -16.58 17.22
CA VAL A 38 -8.59 -16.43 16.00
C VAL A 38 -9.21 -15.35 15.12
N ALA A 39 -8.38 -14.61 14.38
CA ALA A 39 -8.88 -13.61 13.44
C ALA A 39 -9.61 -14.28 12.27
N GLU A 40 -10.82 -13.82 11.99
CA GLU A 40 -11.69 -14.36 10.93
C GLU A 40 -12.01 -13.28 9.88
N GLU A 41 -12.14 -13.67 8.61
CA GLU A 41 -12.53 -12.75 7.54
C GLU A 41 -14.00 -12.37 7.74
N VAL A 42 -14.28 -11.07 7.80
CA VAL A 42 -15.64 -10.55 7.80
C VAL A 42 -16.05 -10.30 6.35
N LEU A 43 -17.10 -10.97 5.90
CA LEU A 43 -17.67 -10.81 4.57
C LEU A 43 -18.76 -9.73 4.56
N PRO A 44 -19.00 -9.06 3.41
CA PRO A 44 -20.13 -8.15 3.29
C PRO A 44 -21.46 -8.87 3.56
N PRO A 45 -22.53 -8.15 3.96
CA PRO A 45 -23.85 -8.72 4.10
C PRO A 45 -24.29 -9.48 2.84
N ALA A 46 -25.08 -10.54 3.01
CA ALA A 46 -25.57 -11.35 1.90
C ALA A 46 -26.29 -10.47 0.86
N GLY A 47 -25.85 -10.57 -0.39
CA GLY A 47 -26.35 -9.71 -1.45
C GLY A 47 -25.66 -9.98 -2.80
N PRO A 48 -25.90 -9.11 -3.80
CA PRO A 48 -25.37 -9.31 -5.15
C PRO A 48 -23.85 -9.04 -5.25
N LYS A 49 -23.27 -8.34 -4.26
CA LYS A 49 -21.85 -7.99 -4.23
C LYS A 49 -21.09 -9.07 -3.49
N ARG A 50 -20.11 -9.69 -4.15
CA ARG A 50 -19.27 -10.75 -3.57
C ARG A 50 -18.26 -10.21 -2.55
N TYR A 51 -17.81 -8.98 -2.73
CA TYR A 51 -16.80 -8.32 -1.90
C TYR A 51 -17.32 -6.99 -1.39
N TRP A 52 -16.67 -6.46 -0.36
CA TRP A 52 -16.99 -5.17 0.21
C TRP A 52 -16.96 -4.06 -0.85
N THR A 53 -17.92 -3.15 -0.76
CA THR A 53 -17.81 -1.82 -1.35
C THR A 53 -17.26 -0.87 -0.28
N ARG A 54 -16.66 0.26 -0.68
CA ARG A 54 -16.21 1.25 0.32
C ARG A 54 -17.38 1.81 1.11
N HIS A 55 -18.52 2.01 0.44
CA HIS A 55 -19.75 2.45 1.08
C HIS A 55 -20.24 1.46 2.13
N SER A 56 -20.45 0.20 1.75
CA SER A 56 -21.01 -0.80 2.67
C SER A 56 -20.05 -1.10 3.83
N LEU A 57 -18.74 -0.98 3.61
CA LEU A 57 -17.76 -1.09 4.68
C LEU A 57 -17.86 0.07 5.68
N ALA A 58 -18.01 1.30 5.21
CA ALA A 58 -18.16 2.45 6.07
C ALA A 58 -19.46 2.38 6.88
N ASP A 59 -20.58 1.97 6.27
CA ASP A 59 -21.85 1.77 6.99
C ASP A 59 -21.71 0.67 8.03
N TRP A 60 -21.08 -0.45 7.68
CA TRP A 60 -20.81 -1.52 8.63
C TRP A 60 -19.91 -1.06 9.79
N LEU A 61 -18.88 -0.25 9.54
CA LEU A 61 -18.06 0.32 10.61
C LEU A 61 -18.87 1.27 11.50
N ILE A 62 -19.74 2.11 10.92
CA ILE A 62 -20.63 2.98 11.69
C ILE A 62 -21.53 2.14 12.60
N ASP A 63 -22.16 1.09 12.09
CA ASP A 63 -23.00 0.21 12.90
C ASP A 63 -22.20 -0.55 13.97
N THR A 64 -21.02 -1.04 13.61
CA THR A 64 -20.13 -1.82 14.48
C THR A 64 -19.55 -1.00 15.63
N LEU A 65 -19.32 0.29 15.41
CA LEU A 65 -18.72 1.22 16.38
C LEU A 65 -19.80 2.04 17.10
N ASP A 66 -20.84 1.36 17.59
CA ASP A 66 -21.96 1.98 18.33
C ASP A 66 -21.61 2.41 19.76
N GLY A 67 -20.43 2.02 20.27
CA GLY A 67 -19.95 2.32 21.62
C GLY A 67 -20.18 1.21 22.64
N SER A 68 -20.86 0.11 22.26
CA SER A 68 -21.12 -1.02 23.17
C SER A 68 -19.90 -1.92 23.40
N VAL A 69 -19.01 -2.01 22.41
CA VAL A 69 -17.82 -2.85 22.43
C VAL A 69 -16.59 -1.98 22.13
N PRO A 70 -15.67 -1.78 23.10
CA PRO A 70 -14.40 -1.11 22.84
C PRO A 70 -13.63 -1.84 21.74
N THR A 71 -13.42 -1.15 20.61
CA THR A 71 -12.91 -1.72 19.37
C THR A 71 -11.73 -0.91 18.85
N VAL A 72 -10.64 -1.57 18.47
CA VAL A 72 -9.55 -0.92 17.72
C VAL A 72 -9.56 -1.36 16.27
N VAL A 73 -9.53 -0.39 15.34
CA VAL A 73 -9.56 -0.61 13.90
C VAL A 73 -8.28 -0.07 13.26
N GLY A 74 -7.47 -0.94 12.69
CA GLY A 74 -6.32 -0.54 11.87
C GLY A 74 -6.64 -0.61 10.38
N ILE A 75 -6.34 0.46 9.64
CA ILE A 75 -6.65 0.58 8.21
C ILE A 75 -5.38 0.85 7.40
N ASP A 76 -5.14 0.10 6.32
CA ASP A 76 -4.00 0.29 5.40
C ASP A 76 -4.24 1.41 4.37
N HIS A 77 -4.32 2.66 4.86
CA HIS A 77 -4.13 3.86 4.07
C HIS A 77 -3.79 5.07 4.95
N GLY A 78 -3.36 6.18 4.35
CA GLY A 78 -3.09 7.42 5.08
C GLY A 78 -4.36 8.16 5.50
N PHE A 79 -4.35 8.83 6.65
CA PHE A 79 -5.52 9.59 7.15
C PHE A 79 -5.36 11.11 6.93
N SER A 80 -4.15 11.57 6.64
CA SER A 80 -3.84 12.97 6.35
C SER A 80 -2.63 13.07 5.41
N PHE A 81 -2.20 14.28 5.12
CA PHE A 81 -1.16 14.65 4.16
C PHE A 81 0.05 15.30 4.84
N PRO A 82 1.22 15.35 4.19
CA PRO A 82 2.41 16.00 4.74
C PRO A 82 2.17 17.49 4.98
N ILE A 83 2.84 18.09 5.97
CA ILE A 83 2.66 19.49 6.38
C ILE A 83 2.88 20.47 5.21
N ARG A 84 3.75 20.13 4.26
CA ARG A 84 3.98 20.91 3.03
C ARG A 84 2.73 21.07 2.17
N TYR A 85 1.80 20.11 2.22
CA TYR A 85 0.50 20.22 1.56
C TYR A 85 -0.35 21.31 2.23
N PHE A 86 -0.39 21.33 3.56
CA PHE A 86 -1.11 22.36 4.32
C PHE A 86 -0.53 23.75 4.03
N GLU A 87 0.80 23.89 4.10
CA GLU A 87 1.50 25.15 3.80
C GLU A 87 1.22 25.64 2.37
N ARG A 88 1.31 24.75 1.37
CA ARG A 88 1.06 25.11 -0.03
C ARG A 88 -0.35 25.63 -0.27
N HIS A 89 -1.34 25.02 0.40
CA HIS A 89 -2.76 25.32 0.16
C HIS A 89 -3.35 26.27 1.19
N GLY A 90 -2.54 26.79 2.11
CA GLY A 90 -2.97 27.72 3.16
C GLY A 90 -3.97 27.11 4.13
N LEU A 91 -3.87 25.80 4.39
CA LEU A 91 -4.77 25.08 5.30
C LEU A 91 -4.24 25.19 6.73
N GLU A 92 -5.15 25.40 7.67
CA GLU A 92 -4.83 25.27 9.09
C GLU A 92 -4.47 23.81 9.43
N PRO A 93 -3.53 23.57 10.35
CA PRO A 93 -3.17 22.23 10.82
C PRO A 93 -4.26 21.65 11.75
N ASN A 94 -5.49 21.56 11.25
CA ASN A 94 -6.65 21.01 11.92
C ASN A 94 -7.22 19.88 11.07
N TRP A 95 -7.25 18.66 11.63
CA TRP A 95 -7.62 17.48 10.88
C TRP A 95 -9.10 17.48 10.43
N SER A 96 -10.02 18.01 11.24
CA SER A 96 -11.44 18.08 10.86
C SER A 96 -11.66 19.05 9.69
N ASN A 97 -11.02 20.22 9.73
CA ASN A 97 -11.06 21.18 8.62
C ASN A 97 -10.41 20.59 7.36
N PHE A 98 -9.31 19.83 7.51
CA PHE A 98 -8.68 19.11 6.41
C PHE A 98 -9.62 18.09 5.77
N LEU A 99 -10.36 17.30 6.55
CA LEU A 99 -11.34 16.34 6.01
C LEU A 99 -12.41 17.04 5.18
N ASP A 100 -12.96 18.14 5.68
CA ASP A 100 -13.98 18.93 4.97
C ASP A 100 -13.42 19.55 3.68
N ASP A 101 -12.23 20.18 3.73
CA ASP A 101 -11.56 20.73 2.56
C ASP A 101 -11.23 19.65 1.52
N PHE A 102 -10.70 18.52 1.97
CA PHE A 102 -10.38 17.39 1.11
C PHE A 102 -11.64 16.91 0.38
N CYS A 103 -12.73 16.65 1.11
CA CYS A 103 -13.97 16.17 0.51
C CYS A 103 -14.62 17.17 -0.46
N ALA A 104 -14.45 18.48 -0.23
CA ALA A 104 -14.94 19.49 -1.15
C ALA A 104 -14.22 19.46 -2.52
N HIS A 105 -12.96 19.03 -2.56
CA HIS A 105 -12.15 19.00 -3.78
C HIS A 105 -12.01 17.60 -4.39
N TRP A 106 -12.01 16.57 -3.54
CA TRP A 106 -11.86 15.16 -3.87
C TRP A 106 -13.10 14.34 -3.46
N PRO A 107 -14.24 14.50 -4.14
CA PRO A 107 -15.52 13.86 -3.79
C PRO A 107 -15.55 12.37 -4.24
N THR A 108 -14.58 11.56 -3.79
CA THR A 108 -14.40 10.17 -4.23
C THR A 108 -15.36 9.18 -3.58
N ASP A 109 -16.17 9.64 -2.63
CA ASP A 109 -17.39 9.00 -2.13
C ASP A 109 -18.60 9.24 -3.05
N GLY A 110 -18.48 10.14 -4.03
CA GLY A 110 -19.49 10.42 -5.03
C GLY A 110 -19.85 9.21 -5.91
N LYS A 111 -21.07 9.22 -6.43
CA LYS A 111 -21.55 8.19 -7.35
C LYS A 111 -20.69 8.17 -8.61
N HIS A 112 -20.26 6.97 -9.01
CA HIS A 112 -19.47 6.74 -10.22
C HIS A 112 -18.11 7.48 -10.25
N THR A 113 -17.59 7.92 -9.10
CA THR A 113 -16.34 8.67 -9.03
C THR A 113 -15.15 7.74 -8.78
N TYR A 114 -14.16 7.79 -9.68
CA TYR A 114 -12.86 7.16 -9.51
C TYR A 114 -11.86 8.20 -8.99
N VAL A 115 -10.84 7.75 -8.25
CA VAL A 115 -9.71 8.64 -7.87
C VAL A 115 -9.07 9.27 -9.11
N ASP A 116 -8.93 8.49 -10.20
CA ASP A 116 -8.33 8.97 -11.44
C ASP A 116 -9.16 10.07 -12.10
N PHE A 117 -10.50 10.02 -12.01
CA PHE A 117 -11.39 11.04 -12.56
C PHE A 117 -11.30 12.38 -11.81
N VAL A 118 -11.01 12.34 -10.51
CA VAL A 118 -10.74 13.57 -9.77
C VAL A 118 -9.37 14.14 -10.14
N ARG A 119 -8.39 13.25 -10.30
CA ARG A 119 -7.01 13.62 -10.60
C ARG A 119 -6.84 14.21 -12.01
N ASP A 120 -7.56 13.68 -13.00
CA ASP A 120 -7.55 14.19 -14.37
C ASP A 120 -8.45 15.42 -14.58
N GLY A 121 -9.24 15.80 -13.56
CA GLY A 121 -10.11 16.96 -13.59
C GLY A 121 -11.47 16.74 -14.26
N SER A 122 -11.84 15.48 -14.55
CA SER A 122 -13.17 15.16 -15.11
C SER A 122 -14.30 15.26 -14.07
N VAL A 123 -13.99 15.10 -12.77
CA VAL A 123 -14.94 15.26 -11.65
C VAL A 123 -14.28 16.02 -10.50
N GLY A 124 -15.06 16.84 -9.77
CA GLY A 124 -14.54 17.56 -8.60
C GLY A 124 -13.54 18.65 -8.96
N ASN A 125 -12.66 18.99 -8.01
CA ASN A 125 -11.66 20.06 -8.17
C ASN A 125 -10.30 19.64 -7.60
N GLY A 126 -9.89 18.40 -7.90
CA GLY A 126 -8.63 17.84 -7.39
C GLY A 126 -7.40 18.67 -7.78
N ALA A 127 -7.43 19.35 -8.93
CA ALA A 127 -6.36 20.24 -9.40
C ALA A 127 -6.02 21.37 -8.40
N ALA A 128 -7.02 21.92 -7.69
CA ALA A 128 -6.80 22.94 -6.67
C ALA A 128 -6.19 22.38 -5.36
N ARG A 129 -6.11 21.05 -5.23
CA ARG A 129 -5.67 20.31 -4.05
C ARG A 129 -4.73 19.16 -4.43
N GLN A 130 -3.73 19.48 -5.25
CA GLN A 130 -2.68 18.53 -5.64
C GLN A 130 -1.52 18.54 -4.65
N GLY A 131 -0.89 17.38 -4.48
CA GLY A 131 0.40 17.23 -3.81
C GLY A 131 1.49 16.76 -4.76
N GLU A 132 2.72 16.67 -4.27
CA GLU A 132 3.85 16.19 -5.09
C GLU A 132 4.26 14.77 -4.69
N ARG A 133 4.59 13.97 -5.69
CA ARG A 133 4.98 12.55 -5.56
C ARG A 133 6.09 12.27 -4.53
N HIS A 134 6.96 13.25 -4.28
CA HIS A 134 8.11 13.11 -3.38
C HIS A 134 7.84 13.69 -1.99
N TRP A 135 6.68 14.31 -1.76
CA TRP A 135 6.29 14.79 -0.44
C TRP A 135 5.89 13.60 0.41
N ARG A 136 6.71 13.31 1.40
CA ARG A 136 6.48 12.23 2.35
C ARG A 136 6.08 12.81 3.70
N ARG A 137 5.22 12.08 4.38
CA ARG A 137 4.92 12.31 5.79
C ARG A 137 6.08 11.79 6.64
N LEU A 138 6.28 12.36 7.83
CA LEU A 138 7.29 11.88 8.77
C LEU A 138 7.07 10.39 9.11
N THR A 139 5.81 9.95 9.22
CA THR A 139 5.53 8.53 9.46
C THR A 139 5.95 7.64 8.29
N GLU A 140 5.84 8.12 7.05
CA GLU A 140 6.32 7.37 5.90
C GLU A 140 7.85 7.26 5.92
N GLU A 141 8.54 8.35 6.27
CA GLU A 141 9.98 8.35 6.51
C GLU A 141 10.37 7.37 7.64
N ALA A 142 9.63 7.38 8.76
CA ALA A 142 9.80 6.50 9.90
C ALA A 142 9.73 5.01 9.53
N THR A 143 8.82 4.62 8.63
CA THR A 143 8.74 3.22 8.17
C THR A 143 9.95 2.78 7.33
N GLY A 144 10.67 3.74 6.71
CA GLY A 144 11.73 3.52 5.73
C GLY A 144 11.30 2.91 4.39
N SER A 145 10.02 2.55 4.20
CA SER A 145 9.55 1.86 2.99
C SER A 145 8.19 2.29 2.47
N ALA A 146 7.36 2.95 3.29
CA ALA A 146 6.09 3.49 2.84
C ALA A 146 6.33 4.61 1.82
N LYS A 147 5.52 4.64 0.78
CA LYS A 147 5.58 5.65 -0.28
C LYS A 147 4.68 6.81 0.08
N SER A 148 4.95 7.97 -0.52
CA SER A 148 4.09 9.14 -0.46
C SER A 148 2.63 8.80 -0.83
N VAL A 149 1.70 9.38 -0.08
CA VAL A 149 0.26 9.44 -0.42
C VAL A 149 -0.04 10.07 -1.78
N PHE A 150 0.91 10.78 -2.39
CA PHE A 150 0.80 11.34 -3.75
C PHE A 150 1.55 10.52 -4.83
N HIS A 151 2.06 9.35 -4.46
CA HIS A 151 2.76 8.47 -5.38
C HIS A 151 1.78 7.48 -6.01
N PHE A 152 1.08 7.91 -7.07
CA PHE A 152 0.11 7.08 -7.76
C PHE A 152 0.74 6.09 -8.76
N ASP A 153 -0.05 5.09 -9.16
CA ASP A 153 0.17 4.17 -10.30
C ASP A 153 1.50 3.40 -10.27
N VAL A 154 1.97 3.04 -9.08
CA VAL A 154 3.12 2.15 -8.90
C VAL A 154 2.75 1.03 -7.93
N GLN A 155 3.28 -0.17 -8.15
CA GLN A 155 3.07 -1.29 -7.24
C GLN A 155 3.42 -0.93 -5.79
N GLY A 156 2.54 -1.31 -4.86
CA GLY A 156 2.71 -1.08 -3.41
C GLY A 156 2.59 0.38 -2.97
N THR A 157 1.78 1.19 -3.68
CA THR A 157 1.41 2.55 -3.28
C THR A 157 0.03 2.57 -2.67
N VAL A 158 -0.15 3.35 -1.60
CA VAL A 158 -1.45 3.58 -0.95
C VAL A 158 -2.12 4.88 -1.40
N ALA A 159 -1.61 5.54 -2.44
CA ALA A 159 -2.12 6.84 -2.87
C ALA A 159 -3.61 6.79 -3.24
N LYS A 160 -4.02 5.81 -4.07
CA LYS A 160 -5.43 5.63 -4.42
C LYS A 160 -6.29 5.25 -3.21
N SER A 161 -5.82 4.34 -2.35
CA SER A 161 -6.57 3.93 -1.16
C SER A 161 -6.74 5.08 -0.18
N THR A 162 -5.72 5.91 0.00
CA THR A 162 -5.77 7.14 0.81
C THR A 162 -6.81 8.11 0.28
N HIS A 163 -6.72 8.48 -1.01
CA HIS A 163 -7.62 9.47 -1.60
C HIS A 163 -9.07 8.98 -1.70
N ALA A 164 -9.27 7.66 -1.84
CA ALA A 164 -10.58 7.03 -1.82
C ALA A 164 -11.12 6.74 -0.41
N GLY A 165 -10.25 6.77 0.61
CA GLY A 165 -10.55 6.39 2.00
C GLY A 165 -10.92 7.58 2.88
N ILE A 166 -10.23 8.72 2.70
CA ILE A 166 -10.42 9.93 3.51
C ILE A 166 -11.91 10.36 3.62
N PRO A 167 -12.72 10.38 2.54
CA PRO A 167 -14.14 10.76 2.67
C PRO A 167 -14.95 9.83 3.58
N TRP A 168 -14.58 8.57 3.68
CA TRP A 168 -15.24 7.61 4.57
C TRP A 168 -14.82 7.79 6.02
N LEU A 169 -13.58 8.20 6.29
CA LEU A 169 -13.16 8.61 7.64
C LEU A 169 -14.02 9.78 8.13
N ARG A 170 -14.24 10.78 7.27
CA ARG A 170 -15.12 11.92 7.55
C ARG A 170 -16.55 11.46 7.84
N LYS A 171 -17.13 10.59 7.00
CA LYS A 171 -18.49 10.03 7.22
C LYS A 171 -18.59 9.32 8.57
N ILE A 172 -17.62 8.46 8.90
CA ILE A 172 -17.60 7.71 10.16
C ILE A 172 -17.48 8.66 11.35
N ARG A 173 -16.57 9.65 11.30
CA ARG A 173 -16.40 10.65 12.37
C ARG A 173 -17.67 11.43 12.64
N GLN A 174 -18.38 11.85 11.59
CA GLN A 174 -19.65 12.58 11.72
C GLN A 174 -20.76 11.71 12.33
N ALA A 175 -20.81 10.42 11.97
CA ALA A 175 -21.81 9.50 12.49
C ALA A 175 -21.51 9.00 13.91
N ARG A 176 -20.22 8.94 14.29
CA ARG A 176 -19.72 8.40 15.56
C ARG A 176 -18.71 9.35 16.21
N PRO A 177 -19.14 10.50 16.74
CA PRO A 177 -18.23 11.47 17.37
C PRO A 177 -17.54 10.96 18.65
N GLN A 178 -17.99 9.83 19.19
CA GLN A 178 -17.38 9.16 20.34
C GLN A 178 -16.22 8.21 19.97
N VAL A 179 -15.95 8.01 18.68
CA VAL A 179 -14.82 7.18 18.21
C VAL A 179 -13.60 8.07 18.03
N ASP A 180 -12.49 7.69 18.66
CA ASP A 180 -11.22 8.40 18.53
C ASP A 180 -10.54 8.03 17.20
N PHE A 181 -10.08 9.03 16.47
CA PHE A 181 -9.19 8.87 15.32
C PHE A 181 -7.77 9.21 15.74
N TRP A 182 -6.96 8.18 15.95
CA TRP A 182 -5.61 8.35 16.45
C TRP A 182 -4.64 8.69 15.30
N PRO A 183 -3.68 9.63 15.49
CA PRO A 183 -3.41 10.40 16.72
C PRO A 183 -4.15 11.76 16.80
N PHE A 184 -5.06 12.07 15.87
CA PHE A 184 -5.70 13.38 15.72
C PHE A 184 -6.57 13.80 16.93
N ASP A 185 -7.20 12.83 17.59
CA ASP A 185 -7.99 13.06 18.82
C ASP A 185 -7.15 12.89 20.11
N GLY A 186 -5.83 12.71 19.98
CA GLY A 186 -4.90 12.54 21.09
C GLY A 186 -4.08 11.26 21.00
N TRP A 187 -2.91 11.27 21.63
CA TRP A 187 -1.99 10.13 21.63
C TRP A 187 -2.42 8.98 22.54
N GLU A 188 -3.06 9.31 23.67
CA GLU A 188 -3.52 8.34 24.65
C GLU A 188 -5.04 8.29 24.63
N PRO A 189 -5.67 7.50 23.74
CA PRO A 189 -7.12 7.44 23.70
C PRO A 189 -7.66 6.84 25.03
N ALA A 190 -8.93 7.04 25.34
CA ALA A 190 -9.52 6.59 26.62
C ALA A 190 -9.68 5.06 26.70
N GLN A 191 -9.62 4.48 27.91
CA GLN A 191 -9.59 3.02 28.11
C GLN A 191 -10.78 2.28 27.48
N ASP A 192 -11.98 2.85 27.55
CA ASP A 192 -13.19 2.22 27.01
C ASP A 192 -13.60 2.79 25.63
N ALA A 193 -12.78 3.67 25.05
CA ALA A 193 -13.06 4.25 23.74
C ALA A 193 -12.71 3.27 22.61
N SER A 194 -13.52 3.32 21.55
CA SER A 194 -13.15 2.71 20.27
C SER A 194 -12.24 3.65 19.49
N VAL A 195 -11.25 3.08 18.79
CA VAL A 195 -10.19 3.83 18.11
C VAL A 195 -10.04 3.37 16.67
N ILE A 196 -9.94 4.31 15.73
CA ILE A 196 -9.54 4.07 14.34
C ILE A 196 -8.15 4.67 14.13
N LEU A 197 -7.24 3.91 13.51
CA LEU A 197 -5.83 4.29 13.33
C LEU A 197 -5.25 3.84 11.99
N GLU A 198 -4.18 4.51 11.56
CA GLU A 198 -3.39 4.08 10.40
C GLU A 198 -2.56 2.84 10.77
N ALA A 199 -2.70 1.79 9.95
CA ALA A 199 -1.90 0.59 10.05
C ALA A 199 -1.08 0.40 8.77
N TYR A 200 0.09 -0.23 8.90
CA TYR A 200 0.91 -0.58 7.74
C TYR A 200 1.29 -2.06 7.83
N PRO A 201 0.59 -2.95 7.10
CA PRO A 201 0.71 -4.40 7.24
C PRO A 201 2.16 -4.89 7.17
N ARG A 202 3.02 -4.26 6.36
CA ARG A 202 4.43 -4.64 6.23
C ARG A 202 5.24 -4.61 7.53
N LEU A 203 4.77 -3.95 8.58
CA LEU A 203 5.39 -4.02 9.89
C LEU A 203 5.17 -5.38 10.57
N TRP A 204 4.07 -6.07 10.25
CA TRP A 204 3.57 -7.21 11.00
C TRP A 204 3.32 -8.46 10.14
N SER A 205 3.10 -8.33 8.83
CA SER A 205 2.71 -9.46 7.95
C SER A 205 3.72 -10.61 7.97
N SER A 206 5.01 -10.36 8.23
CA SER A 206 6.02 -11.43 8.33
C SER A 206 5.99 -12.20 9.65
N LEU A 207 5.26 -11.73 10.66
CA LEU A 207 5.11 -12.42 11.95
C LEU A 207 4.16 -13.61 11.86
N TYR A 208 3.30 -13.64 10.84
CA TYR A 208 2.25 -14.62 10.66
C TYR A 208 2.46 -15.43 9.38
N GLY A 209 2.16 -16.73 9.43
CA GLY A 209 2.12 -17.56 8.22
C GLY A 209 1.00 -17.11 7.29
N SER A 210 1.21 -17.15 5.97
CA SER A 210 0.18 -16.76 4.99
C SER A 210 -0.91 -17.82 4.79
N GLU A 211 -0.58 -19.09 5.00
CA GLU A 211 -1.48 -20.22 4.74
C GLU A 211 -2.12 -20.11 3.33
N ALA A 212 -3.44 -20.25 3.23
CA ALA A 212 -4.20 -20.13 1.98
C ALA A 212 -4.70 -18.69 1.69
N ARG A 213 -4.33 -17.69 2.50
CA ARG A 213 -4.78 -16.30 2.32
C ARG A 213 -4.11 -15.67 1.09
N THR A 214 -4.85 -14.85 0.36
CA THR A 214 -4.26 -13.91 -0.61
C THR A 214 -3.45 -12.85 0.12
N GLN A 215 -2.62 -12.08 -0.61
CA GLN A 215 -1.85 -10.99 0.00
C GLN A 215 -2.77 -9.99 0.73
N ASP A 216 -3.83 -9.51 0.07
CA ASP A 216 -4.80 -8.57 0.64
C ASP A 216 -5.49 -9.13 1.91
N GLN A 217 -5.82 -10.43 1.91
CA GLN A 217 -6.38 -11.10 3.10
C GLN A 217 -5.35 -11.21 4.22
N HIS A 218 -4.11 -11.53 3.88
CA HIS A 218 -3.02 -11.68 4.84
C HIS A 218 -2.65 -10.35 5.50
N ASP A 219 -2.69 -9.26 4.74
CA ASP A 219 -2.40 -7.92 5.26
C ASP A 219 -3.48 -7.44 6.24
N ALA A 220 -4.77 -7.61 5.91
CA ALA A 220 -5.87 -7.35 6.83
C ALA A 220 -5.80 -8.26 8.09
N TYR A 221 -5.51 -9.55 7.91
CA TYR A 221 -5.33 -10.51 8.99
C TYR A 221 -4.20 -10.11 9.94
N ALA A 222 -3.04 -9.74 9.39
CA ALA A 222 -1.87 -9.34 10.17
C ALA A 222 -2.13 -8.11 11.03
N ILE A 223 -2.87 -7.12 10.50
CA ILE A 223 -3.32 -5.96 11.29
C ILE A 223 -4.19 -6.42 12.46
N ALA A 224 -5.25 -7.19 12.20
CA ALA A 224 -6.19 -7.62 13.24
C ALA A 224 -5.49 -8.42 14.35
N ARG A 225 -4.59 -9.33 13.96
CA ARG A 225 -3.81 -10.18 14.87
C ARG A 225 -2.80 -9.41 15.68
N TRP A 226 -2.03 -8.51 15.07
CA TRP A 226 -1.05 -7.73 15.81
C TRP A 226 -1.72 -6.85 16.85
N LEU A 227 -2.81 -6.16 16.48
CA LEU A 227 -3.59 -5.35 17.43
C LEU A 227 -4.10 -6.17 18.62
N GLN A 228 -4.57 -7.39 18.37
CA GLN A 228 -5.05 -8.29 19.41
C GLN A 228 -3.92 -8.73 20.35
N GLU A 229 -2.80 -9.17 19.79
CA GLU A 229 -1.63 -9.62 20.54
C GLU A 229 -1.00 -8.49 21.35
N ALA A 230 -0.90 -7.29 20.76
CA ALA A 230 -0.40 -6.09 21.42
C ALA A 230 -1.30 -5.63 22.57
N ASP A 231 -2.63 -5.76 22.44
CA ASP A 231 -3.57 -5.47 23.53
C ASP A 231 -3.46 -6.50 24.68
N ILE A 232 -3.30 -7.79 24.35
CA ILE A 232 -3.07 -8.85 25.35
C ILE A 232 -1.79 -8.60 26.14
N SER A 233 -0.69 -8.31 25.44
CA SER A 233 0.64 -8.16 26.03
C SER A 233 0.81 -6.81 26.74
N GLY A 234 -0.06 -5.83 26.47
CA GLY A 234 0.06 -4.45 26.90
C GLY A 234 1.01 -3.60 26.05
N GLU A 235 1.61 -4.18 25.00
CA GLU A 235 2.45 -3.47 24.03
C GLU A 235 1.69 -2.36 23.30
N ILE A 236 0.37 -2.49 23.15
CA ILE A 236 -0.47 -1.47 22.49
C ILE A 236 -0.38 -0.10 23.17
N LYS A 237 -0.16 -0.06 24.49
CA LYS A 237 0.03 1.20 25.23
C LYS A 237 1.29 1.94 24.79
N GLN A 238 2.37 1.19 24.54
CA GLN A 238 3.63 1.77 24.05
C GLN A 238 3.50 2.18 22.59
N ALA A 239 2.75 1.41 21.79
CA ALA A 239 2.50 1.73 20.38
C ALA A 239 1.72 3.04 20.20
N PHE A 240 0.85 3.38 21.14
CA PHE A 240 0.12 4.66 21.17
C PHE A 240 0.97 5.85 21.66
N ALA A 241 2.14 5.62 22.25
CA ALA A 241 2.95 6.70 22.79
C ALA A 241 3.41 7.66 21.67
N PRO A 242 3.45 8.99 21.92
CA PRO A 242 3.91 9.95 20.94
C PRO A 242 5.38 9.69 20.55
N PRO A 243 5.73 9.82 19.25
CA PRO A 243 7.12 9.73 18.82
C PRO A 243 7.94 10.89 19.41
N GLN A 244 9.21 10.61 19.71
CA GLN A 244 10.14 11.62 20.19
C GLN A 244 11.04 12.11 19.03
N PRO A 245 11.48 13.38 19.03
CA PRO A 245 11.15 14.45 19.98
C PRO A 245 9.74 15.02 19.79
N GLU A 246 9.29 15.88 20.72
CA GLU A 246 7.98 16.56 20.68
C GLU A 246 7.65 17.21 19.34
N SER A 247 8.63 17.80 18.63
CA SER A 247 8.41 18.38 17.30
C SER A 247 7.95 17.37 16.24
N VAL A 248 8.34 16.10 16.38
CA VAL A 248 7.86 15.00 15.54
C VAL A 248 6.44 14.62 15.93
N ALA A 249 6.14 14.54 17.23
CA ALA A 249 4.77 14.31 17.70
C ALA A 249 3.81 15.42 17.24
N MET A 250 4.22 16.70 17.30
CA MET A 250 3.42 17.83 16.82
C MET A 250 3.16 17.73 15.33
N THR A 251 4.17 17.41 14.53
CA THR A 251 3.99 17.21 13.08
C THR A 251 3.07 16.00 12.80
N ALA A 252 3.25 14.90 13.53
CA ALA A 252 2.45 13.69 13.38
C ALA A 252 0.99 13.88 13.80
N GLN A 253 0.66 14.82 14.70
CA GLN A 253 -0.73 15.22 14.98
C GLN A 253 -1.39 15.93 13.80
N VAL A 254 -0.63 16.45 12.84
CA VAL A 254 -1.15 17.06 11.60
C VAL A 254 -1.16 16.06 10.45
N GLU A 255 -0.05 15.33 10.27
CA GLU A 255 0.16 14.44 9.13
C GLU A 255 -0.45 13.03 9.33
N GLY A 256 -0.73 12.65 10.57
CA GLY A 256 -1.03 11.27 10.97
C GLY A 256 0.23 10.46 11.31
N TRP A 257 0.01 9.32 11.97
CA TRP A 257 1.07 8.39 12.35
C TRP A 257 0.62 6.94 12.15
N ILE A 258 1.47 6.13 11.53
CA ILE A 258 1.29 4.69 11.42
C ILE A 258 1.68 4.04 12.74
N LEU A 259 0.77 3.27 13.33
CA LEU A 259 0.98 2.60 14.60
C LEU A 259 2.19 1.64 14.53
N GLY A 260 3.00 1.63 15.59
CA GLY A 260 4.19 0.77 15.69
C GLY A 260 5.42 1.29 14.94
N THR A 261 5.35 2.50 14.35
CA THR A 261 6.54 3.18 13.80
C THR A 261 7.25 4.01 14.86
N THR A 262 8.57 4.14 14.71
CA THR A 262 9.44 4.85 15.67
C THR A 262 10.25 5.95 14.98
N TRP A 263 10.58 6.99 15.75
CA TRP A 263 11.46 8.08 15.31
C TRP A 263 12.68 8.20 16.23
N PRO A 264 13.90 8.43 15.69
CA PRO A 264 14.25 8.37 14.28
C PRO A 264 13.96 6.97 13.71
N PRO A 265 13.81 6.83 12.38
CA PRO A 265 13.57 5.52 11.76
C PRO A 265 14.62 4.54 12.27
N THR A 266 14.19 3.45 12.92
CA THR A 266 15.14 2.41 13.31
C THR A 266 15.75 1.85 12.03
N ASP A 267 17.08 1.77 11.98
CA ASP A 267 17.77 1.05 10.94
C ASP A 267 17.21 -0.37 10.90
N LYS A 268 16.33 -0.65 9.94
CA LYS A 268 16.03 -2.04 9.59
C LYS A 268 17.39 -2.64 9.30
N PRO A 269 17.80 -3.75 9.95
CA PRO A 269 19.02 -4.42 9.55
C PRO A 269 18.90 -4.59 8.05
N ARG A 270 19.79 -3.90 7.30
CA ARG A 270 19.78 -3.90 5.83
C ARG A 270 19.43 -5.31 5.46
N SER A 271 18.27 -5.52 4.83
CA SER A 271 17.82 -6.86 4.46
C SER A 271 19.06 -7.55 3.93
N ARG A 272 19.49 -8.64 4.59
CA ARG A 272 20.67 -9.42 4.15
C ARG A 272 20.59 -9.39 2.63
N PRO A 273 21.59 -8.86 1.90
CA PRO A 273 21.48 -8.75 0.45
C PRO A 273 21.03 -10.14 0.02
N LYS A 274 19.83 -10.23 -0.59
CA LYS A 274 19.17 -11.49 -0.91
C LYS A 274 20.27 -12.44 -1.28
N SER A 275 20.44 -13.53 -0.52
CA SER A 275 21.48 -14.50 -0.81
C SER A 275 21.39 -14.70 -2.31
N LYS A 276 22.48 -14.36 -3.01
CA LYS A 276 22.57 -14.60 -4.43
C LYS A 276 22.55 -16.12 -4.51
N GLY A 277 21.35 -16.71 -4.59
CA GLY A 277 21.16 -17.95 -5.31
C GLY A 277 21.96 -17.80 -6.60
N PRO A 278 22.66 -18.86 -7.01
CA PRO A 278 23.77 -18.78 -7.96
C PRO A 278 23.36 -17.85 -9.10
N ARG A 279 24.10 -16.74 -9.26
CA ARG A 279 23.82 -15.70 -10.26
C ARG A 279 23.52 -16.42 -11.57
N ARG A 280 22.26 -16.48 -11.99
CA ARG A 280 21.97 -16.78 -13.40
C ARG A 280 22.67 -15.66 -14.17
N SER A 281 23.64 -16.04 -14.99
CA SER A 281 24.36 -15.11 -15.85
C SER A 281 23.34 -14.26 -16.61
N SER A 282 23.65 -12.98 -16.80
CA SER A 282 22.80 -12.09 -17.61
C SER A 282 22.49 -12.79 -18.92
N THR A 283 21.23 -12.78 -19.35
CA THR A 283 20.82 -13.37 -20.65
C THR A 283 21.48 -12.67 -21.83
N THR A 284 22.17 -11.56 -21.60
CA THR A 284 22.93 -10.79 -22.59
C THR A 284 24.45 -10.88 -22.38
N ALA A 285 24.93 -11.65 -21.40
CA ALA A 285 26.35 -11.85 -21.19
C ALA A 285 26.94 -12.68 -22.34
N THR A 286 28.13 -12.32 -22.82
CA THR A 286 28.90 -13.16 -23.76
C THR A 286 29.05 -14.58 -23.22
N GLY A 287 28.79 -15.58 -24.06
CA GLY A 287 28.76 -17.00 -23.72
C GLY A 287 27.42 -17.50 -23.16
N TYR A 288 26.44 -16.61 -22.91
CA TYR A 288 25.09 -17.05 -22.55
C TYR A 288 24.46 -17.80 -23.72
N VAL A 289 23.94 -19.00 -23.44
CA VAL A 289 23.19 -19.81 -24.40
C VAL A 289 21.74 -19.87 -23.94
N ASN A 290 20.83 -19.45 -24.80
CA ASN A 290 19.42 -19.47 -24.48
C ASN A 290 18.81 -20.89 -24.65
N ARG A 291 17.49 -21.00 -24.43
CA ARG A 291 16.76 -22.28 -24.52
C ARG A 291 16.67 -22.91 -25.92
N ASN A 292 16.94 -22.18 -27.00
CA ASN A 292 16.90 -22.71 -28.36
C ASN A 292 18.32 -22.89 -28.96
N SER A 293 19.36 -22.91 -28.12
CA SER A 293 20.76 -23.11 -28.49
C SER A 293 21.40 -21.96 -29.29
N GLN A 294 21.05 -20.72 -28.95
CA GLN A 294 21.70 -19.52 -29.47
C GLN A 294 22.63 -18.93 -28.43
N GLU A 295 23.89 -18.78 -28.78
CA GLU A 295 24.93 -18.23 -27.94
C GLU A 295 25.15 -16.74 -28.21
N VAL A 296 25.24 -15.93 -27.17
CA VAL A 296 25.63 -14.51 -27.28
C VAL A 296 27.13 -14.42 -27.47
N LEU A 297 27.58 -13.86 -28.59
CA LEU A 297 28.99 -13.62 -28.85
C LEU A 297 29.44 -12.26 -28.30
N SER A 298 28.70 -11.20 -28.61
CA SER A 298 29.08 -9.84 -28.22
C SER A 298 27.92 -8.86 -28.27
N ARG A 299 28.09 -7.72 -27.59
CA ARG A 299 27.24 -6.53 -27.70
C ARG A 299 27.82 -5.61 -28.77
N THR A 300 27.00 -5.12 -29.70
CA THR A 300 27.49 -4.26 -30.80
C THR A 300 27.57 -2.79 -30.43
N GLY A 301 26.79 -2.35 -29.44
CA GLY A 301 26.63 -0.93 -29.10
C GLY A 301 25.68 -0.17 -30.03
N GLN A 302 25.20 -0.80 -31.11
CA GLN A 302 24.25 -0.21 -32.04
C GLN A 302 22.82 -0.23 -31.48
N PRO A 303 22.00 0.80 -31.75
CA PRO A 303 20.61 0.83 -31.32
C PRO A 303 19.82 -0.32 -31.94
N GLY A 304 19.00 -0.96 -31.11
CA GLY A 304 18.06 -2.00 -31.52
C GLY A 304 16.77 -1.42 -32.11
N THR A 305 15.87 -2.31 -32.53
CA THR A 305 14.56 -1.91 -33.08
C THR A 305 13.51 -1.66 -31.99
N ASP A 306 13.78 -2.07 -30.76
CA ASP A 306 12.90 -1.89 -29.60
C ASP A 306 13.33 -0.65 -28.78
N HIS A 307 12.40 -0.06 -28.03
CA HIS A 307 12.63 1.14 -27.22
C HIS A 307 13.83 0.98 -26.27
N ASN A 308 14.86 1.82 -26.46
CA ASN A 308 16.13 1.83 -25.71
C ASN A 308 16.90 0.49 -25.69
N GLN A 309 16.70 -0.39 -26.68
CA GLN A 309 17.47 -1.63 -26.79
C GLN A 309 18.76 -1.47 -27.59
N ILE A 310 19.67 -2.43 -27.41
CA ILE A 310 20.95 -2.53 -28.13
C ILE A 310 21.02 -3.91 -28.78
N VAL A 311 21.65 -3.96 -29.95
CA VAL A 311 21.83 -5.21 -30.71
C VAL A 311 22.97 -6.06 -30.11
N TYR A 312 22.72 -7.36 -30.03
CA TYR A 312 23.69 -8.39 -29.66
C TYR A 312 23.88 -9.34 -30.83
N ILE A 313 25.12 -9.80 -31.05
CA ILE A 313 25.43 -10.83 -32.04
C ILE A 313 25.21 -12.18 -31.38
N LEU A 314 24.29 -12.96 -31.94
CA LEU A 314 24.06 -14.35 -31.54
C LEU A 314 24.62 -15.30 -32.60
N GLN A 315 25.07 -16.47 -32.16
CA GLN A 315 25.43 -17.59 -33.02
C GLN A 315 24.56 -18.80 -32.71
N CYS A 316 23.93 -19.39 -33.72
CA CYS A 316 23.25 -20.66 -33.55
C CYS A 316 24.27 -21.79 -33.41
N ARG A 317 24.16 -22.60 -32.34
CA ARG A 317 25.04 -23.76 -32.12
C ARG A 317 24.70 -24.96 -33.01
N HIS A 318 23.55 -24.95 -33.69
CA HIS A 318 23.15 -26.03 -34.60
C HIS A 318 23.70 -25.84 -36.02
N CYS A 319 23.50 -24.66 -36.63
CA CYS A 319 23.94 -24.39 -38.01
C CYS A 319 25.09 -23.40 -38.13
N GLY A 320 25.54 -22.78 -37.03
CA GLY A 320 26.64 -21.81 -37.04
C GLY A 320 26.26 -20.39 -37.48
N ALA A 321 25.04 -20.15 -37.94
CA ALA A 321 24.58 -18.85 -38.42
C ALA A 321 24.71 -17.75 -37.36
N ARG A 322 25.15 -16.56 -37.78
CA ARG A 322 25.33 -15.37 -36.93
C ARG A 322 24.37 -14.26 -37.34
N TYR A 323 23.73 -13.64 -36.36
CA TYR A 323 22.71 -12.62 -36.61
C TYR A 323 22.48 -11.73 -35.39
N GLY A 324 21.98 -10.51 -35.63
CA GLY A 324 21.65 -9.56 -34.56
C GLY A 324 20.29 -9.82 -33.90
N ALA A 325 20.18 -9.55 -32.60
CA ALA A 325 18.92 -9.53 -31.86
C ALA A 325 18.92 -8.44 -30.77
N ASN A 326 17.74 -7.92 -30.42
CA ASN A 326 17.59 -7.01 -29.29
C ASN A 326 17.90 -7.73 -27.97
N GLY A 327 18.46 -7.02 -27.00
CA GLY A 327 18.74 -7.54 -25.65
C GLY A 327 17.51 -8.13 -24.95
N SER A 328 16.33 -7.52 -25.17
CA SER A 328 15.01 -7.97 -24.72
C SER A 328 14.64 -9.38 -25.22
N ASP A 329 15.13 -9.78 -26.39
CA ASP A 329 14.71 -11.02 -27.07
C ASP A 329 15.69 -12.19 -26.91
N VAL A 330 16.91 -11.94 -26.41
CA VAL A 330 18.00 -12.93 -26.43
C VAL A 330 17.60 -14.25 -25.77
N PHE A 331 16.87 -14.21 -24.65
CA PHE A 331 16.48 -15.40 -23.89
C PHE A 331 15.47 -16.32 -24.61
N GLN A 332 14.79 -15.82 -25.65
CA GLN A 332 13.74 -16.54 -26.39
C GLN A 332 14.06 -16.70 -27.88
N ARG A 333 15.13 -16.08 -28.35
CA ARG A 333 15.46 -16.00 -29.78
C ARG A 333 15.66 -17.38 -30.42
N ARG A 334 15.08 -17.57 -31.61
CA ARG A 334 15.32 -18.75 -32.47
C ARG A 334 16.17 -18.38 -33.68
N CYS A 335 16.86 -19.37 -34.25
CA CYS A 335 17.70 -19.20 -35.43
C CYS A 335 16.87 -18.88 -36.68
N PRO A 336 17.16 -17.81 -37.43
CA PRO A 336 16.48 -17.51 -38.69
C PRO A 336 16.74 -18.55 -39.79
N GLU A 337 17.91 -19.20 -39.79
CA GLU A 337 18.31 -20.12 -40.86
C GLU A 337 17.78 -21.55 -40.68
N CYS A 338 17.67 -22.02 -39.43
CA CYS A 338 17.39 -23.44 -39.15
C CYS A 338 16.33 -23.69 -38.07
N GLY A 339 15.66 -22.65 -37.58
CA GLY A 339 14.72 -22.74 -36.46
C GLY A 339 13.52 -21.82 -36.58
N ASP A 340 13.18 -21.42 -37.81
CA ASP A 340 12.06 -20.54 -38.17
C ASP A 340 12.02 -19.24 -37.35
N GLY A 341 13.20 -18.74 -36.97
CA GLY A 341 13.35 -17.48 -36.25
C GLY A 341 13.07 -16.28 -37.14
N ARG A 342 12.65 -15.16 -36.55
CA ARG A 342 12.58 -13.88 -37.27
C ARG A 342 13.95 -13.53 -37.89
N PRO A 343 14.02 -12.77 -39.00
CA PRO A 343 15.30 -12.30 -39.56
C PRO A 343 16.18 -11.58 -38.53
N GLY A 344 17.50 -11.63 -38.72
CA GLY A 344 18.46 -10.91 -37.89
C GLY A 344 18.36 -9.40 -38.02
N ILE A 345 18.63 -8.67 -36.94
CA ILE A 345 18.86 -7.23 -37.02
C ILE A 345 20.24 -7.00 -37.66
N PRO A 346 20.40 -6.08 -38.62
CA PRO A 346 21.71 -5.73 -39.17
C PRO A 346 22.68 -5.31 -38.05
N THR A 347 23.89 -5.87 -38.06
CA THR A 347 24.86 -5.71 -36.96
C THR A 347 25.97 -4.69 -37.25
N GLY A 348 25.95 -4.06 -38.44
CA GLY A 348 27.04 -3.24 -38.96
C GLY A 348 28.04 -4.06 -39.75
#